data_AF-A0A8S1EMC7-F1
#
_entry.id   AF-A0A8S1EMC7-F1
#
_cell.length_a   1.000
_cell.length_b   1.000
_cell.length_c   1.000
_cell.angle_alpha   90.00
_cell.angle_beta   90.00
_cell.angle_gamma   90.00
#
_symmetry.space_group_name_H-M   'P 1'
#
loop_
_entity.id
_entity.type
_entity.pdbx_description
1 polymer ?
#
loop_
_entity_poly.entity_id
_entity_poly.type
_entity_poly.pdbx_seq_one_letter_code
_entity_poly.pdbx_strand_id
1 'polypeptide(L)'
;MQSDESPTVEDYENQIEIKKDSVAFHSEPSKLRFSLFDLFRPLAMPTHAPENLKSGSTLSNDVQINITFSPPVHWTFCEPICGVGDQAVDAENAKEIARDDVIEAISVSCSHLNIKCSTKSATIEYYPESVLVEDFGPYFDLSGNRYRISGKTIPFKINNKNPGIVSSFSIPLKIKFQTFSPISSTTAGKLRQKIIDFLSARKFLHILKQQD
;
A
#
# COMPACT_ATOMS: atom_id res chain seq x y z
N MET A 1 11.29 -70.85 -10.55
CA MET A 1 12.43 -70.44 -11.38
C MET A 1 12.66 -68.97 -11.05
N GLN A 2 13.54 -68.62 -10.09
CA GLN A 2 15.02 -68.53 -10.20
C GLN A 2 15.41 -67.66 -11.41
N SER A 3 16.20 -66.59 -11.32
CA SER A 3 17.22 -66.11 -10.37
C SER A 3 17.54 -64.63 -10.74
N ASP A 4 17.88 -63.68 -9.86
CA ASP A 4 19.23 -63.39 -9.26
C ASP A 4 20.38 -63.47 -10.30
N GLU A 5 21.40 -62.61 -10.40
CA GLU A 5 21.99 -61.62 -9.49
C GLU A 5 23.08 -60.79 -10.26
N SER A 6 23.36 -59.56 -9.78
CA SER A 6 24.65 -58.83 -9.64
C SER A 6 25.79 -58.85 -10.70
N PRO A 7 26.52 -57.73 -10.86
CA PRO A 7 27.89 -57.71 -11.39
C PRO A 7 28.99 -57.80 -10.30
N THR A 8 29.95 -58.68 -10.55
CA THR A 8 31.30 -58.92 -9.98
C THR A 8 32.23 -57.67 -10.07
N VAL A 9 33.11 -57.26 -9.13
CA VAL A 9 34.19 -57.89 -8.30
C VAL A 9 35.27 -58.53 -9.20
N GLU A 10 36.45 -57.96 -9.44
CA GLU A 10 37.70 -57.94 -8.62
C GLU A 10 38.82 -57.38 -9.56
N ASP A 11 39.87 -56.62 -9.21
CA ASP A 11 41.02 -57.00 -8.38
C ASP A 11 41.93 -55.77 -8.04
N TYR A 12 42.36 -55.74 -6.77
CA TYR A 12 43.64 -55.40 -6.09
C TYR A 12 44.76 -54.57 -6.81
N GLU A 13 45.63 -53.77 -6.18
CA GLU A 13 46.33 -53.81 -4.88
C GLU A 13 46.71 -52.39 -4.39
N ASN A 14 46.44 -52.06 -3.13
CA ASN A 14 47.37 -51.90 -1.99
C ASN A 14 48.65 -51.06 -2.20
N GLN A 15 48.73 -49.89 -1.54
CA GLN A 15 49.85 -49.55 -0.65
C GLN A 15 49.35 -48.76 0.57
N ILE A 16 49.90 -49.11 1.73
CA ILE A 16 49.42 -48.89 3.10
C ILE A 16 50.21 -47.77 3.82
N GLU A 17 49.47 -46.96 4.60
CA GLU A 17 49.79 -46.15 5.81
C GLU A 17 50.98 -45.16 5.78
N ILE A 18 50.89 -43.97 6.41
CA ILE A 18 51.07 -43.79 7.86
C ILE A 18 50.17 -42.68 8.43
N LYS A 19 49.58 -43.01 9.59
CA LYS A 19 48.67 -42.26 10.47
C LYS A 19 49.20 -40.92 11.01
N LYS A 20 48.25 -40.05 11.38
CA LYS A 20 48.41 -39.17 12.54
C LYS A 20 47.12 -39.14 13.37
N ASP A 21 47.26 -39.57 14.62
CA ASP A 21 46.27 -39.59 15.70
C ASP A 21 45.75 -38.17 16.01
N SER A 22 44.61 -37.90 16.66
CA SER A 22 43.83 -38.66 17.64
C SER A 22 42.47 -37.97 17.90
N VAL A 23 41.45 -38.83 18.04
CA VAL A 23 40.35 -38.88 19.04
C VAL A 23 39.58 -37.60 19.42
N ALA A 24 38.31 -37.58 19.02
CA ALA A 24 37.25 -36.79 19.63
C ALA A 24 36.82 -37.40 20.98
N PHE A 25 36.75 -36.58 22.03
CA PHE A 25 36.13 -36.95 23.30
C PHE A 25 34.92 -36.06 23.61
N HIS A 26 33.90 -36.76 24.10
CA HIS A 26 32.58 -36.34 24.54
C HIS A 26 32.50 -35.00 25.30
N SER A 27 31.46 -34.24 24.97
CA SER A 27 30.97 -33.12 25.75
C SER A 27 30.28 -33.63 27.02
N GLU A 28 30.98 -33.61 28.15
CA GLU A 28 30.37 -33.58 29.48
C GLU A 28 30.51 -32.17 30.09
N PRO A 29 29.52 -31.70 30.88
CA PRO A 29 29.52 -30.34 31.40
C PRO A 29 30.61 -30.18 32.46
N SER A 30 31.57 -29.30 32.17
CA SER A 30 32.57 -28.87 33.15
C SER A 30 31.85 -28.22 34.33
N LYS A 31 31.95 -28.85 35.50
CA LYS A 31 31.61 -28.25 36.80
C LYS A 31 32.35 -26.93 36.91
N LEU A 32 31.60 -25.82 36.89
CA LEU A 32 32.09 -24.48 37.16
C LEU A 32 32.80 -24.48 38.52
N ARG A 33 34.13 -24.48 38.51
CA ARG A 33 34.91 -24.15 39.70
C ARG A 33 34.84 -22.65 39.86
N PHE A 34 34.04 -22.19 40.81
CA PHE A 34 34.04 -20.80 41.24
C PHE A 34 35.44 -20.44 41.76
N SER A 35 36.09 -19.50 41.09
CA SER A 35 37.34 -18.91 41.54
C SER A 35 37.03 -17.87 42.62
N LEU A 36 37.77 -17.90 43.73
CA LEU A 36 37.68 -16.89 44.80
C LEU A 36 38.02 -15.46 44.32
N PHE A 37 38.58 -15.31 43.11
CA PHE A 37 38.82 -14.00 42.49
C PHE A 37 37.61 -13.40 41.78
N ASP A 38 36.47 -14.10 41.67
CA ASP A 38 35.20 -13.50 41.20
C ASP A 38 34.49 -12.65 42.27
N LEU A 39 34.96 -12.67 43.54
CA LEU A 39 34.40 -11.86 44.63
C LEU A 39 34.79 -10.38 44.56
N PHE A 40 35.77 -10.02 43.74
CA PHE A 40 36.20 -8.64 43.56
C PHE A 40 36.02 -8.18 42.12
N ARG A 41 34.86 -8.49 41.53
CA ARG A 41 34.43 -7.77 40.34
C ARG A 41 34.35 -6.29 40.72
N PRO A 42 35.13 -5.39 40.10
CA PRO A 42 34.95 -3.98 40.37
C PRO A 42 33.49 -3.63 40.06
N LEU A 43 32.85 -2.88 40.94
CA LEU A 43 31.54 -2.26 40.71
C LEU A 43 31.68 -1.27 39.54
N ALA A 44 31.84 -1.79 38.33
CA ALA A 44 31.62 -1.04 37.12
C ALA A 44 30.13 -0.77 37.12
N MET A 45 29.76 0.45 37.51
CA MET A 45 28.43 0.95 37.30
C MET A 45 28.08 0.66 35.84
N PRO A 46 26.88 0.12 35.55
CA PRO A 46 26.41 0.11 34.18
C PRO A 46 26.37 1.56 33.73
N THR A 47 27.35 1.96 32.93
CA THR A 47 27.26 3.18 32.15
C THR A 47 26.06 2.93 31.26
N HIS A 48 24.91 3.48 31.65
CA HIS A 48 23.79 3.64 30.75
C HIS A 48 24.30 4.49 29.60
N ALA A 49 24.85 3.84 28.59
CA ALA A 49 24.88 4.39 27.26
C ALA A 49 23.42 4.74 26.96
N PRO A 50 23.08 6.01 26.71
CA PRO A 50 21.78 6.27 26.13
C PRO A 50 21.76 5.46 24.84
N GLU A 51 20.83 4.50 24.76
CA GLU A 51 20.40 3.97 23.48
C GLU A 51 20.13 5.20 22.61
N ASN A 52 20.98 5.39 21.59
CA ASN A 52 20.70 6.34 20.55
C ASN A 52 19.42 5.85 19.86
N LEU A 53 18.29 6.35 20.35
CA LEU A 53 17.02 6.44 19.65
C LEU A 53 17.28 7.13 18.31
N LYS A 54 17.71 6.36 17.31
CA LYS A 54 17.54 6.73 15.91
C LYS A 54 16.08 6.53 15.53
N SER A 55 15.17 7.22 16.21
CA SER A 55 13.89 7.61 15.63
C SER A 55 14.05 9.06 15.18
N GLY A 56 14.86 9.28 14.15
CA GLY A 56 14.80 10.55 13.42
C GLY A 56 13.41 10.62 12.81
N SER A 57 12.46 11.25 13.49
CA SER A 57 11.16 11.54 12.90
C SER A 57 11.45 12.44 11.70
N THR A 58 11.39 11.88 10.49
CA THR A 58 11.55 12.65 9.26
C THR A 58 10.43 13.68 9.25
N LEU A 59 10.81 14.91 9.55
CA LEU A 59 9.93 16.07 9.55
C LEU A 59 9.82 16.53 8.10
N SER A 60 8.62 16.45 7.53
CA SER A 60 8.35 16.87 6.17
C SER A 60 7.18 17.84 6.14
N ASN A 61 7.24 18.80 5.22
CA ASN A 61 6.13 19.68 4.90
C ASN A 61 5.25 19.10 3.79
N ASP A 62 5.79 18.16 3.00
CA ASP A 62 5.12 17.63 1.82
C ASP A 62 4.32 16.38 2.17
N VAL A 63 3.04 16.41 1.80
CA VAL A 63 2.12 15.28 1.95
C VAL A 63 1.67 14.84 0.57
N GLN A 64 1.94 13.58 0.27
CA GLN A 64 1.47 12.91 -0.94
C GLN A 64 0.54 11.75 -0.58
N ILE A 65 -0.55 11.62 -1.33
CA ILE A 65 -1.52 10.54 -1.24
C ILE A 65 -1.74 9.98 -2.64
N ASN A 66 -1.55 8.68 -2.81
CA ASN A 66 -1.83 7.98 -4.06
C ASN A 66 -2.87 6.89 -3.76
N ILE A 67 -4.05 7.02 -4.35
CA ILE A 67 -5.14 6.06 -4.17
C ILE A 67 -5.73 5.64 -5.50
N THR A 68 -6.19 4.40 -5.56
CA THR A 68 -7.00 3.87 -6.65
C THR A 68 -8.38 3.58 -6.12
N PHE A 69 -9.42 4.10 -6.77
CA PHE A 69 -10.79 4.07 -6.27
C PHE A 69 -11.78 3.89 -7.40
N SER A 70 -12.97 3.38 -7.08
CA SER A 70 -14.12 3.46 -7.97
C SER A 70 -14.76 4.83 -7.81
N PRO A 71 -14.88 5.62 -8.89
CA PRO A 71 -15.31 7.00 -8.80
C PRO A 71 -16.79 7.10 -8.42
N PRO A 72 -17.16 8.16 -7.67
CA PRO A 72 -18.56 8.50 -7.51
C PRO A 72 -19.13 9.06 -8.82
N VAL A 73 -20.45 8.96 -8.98
CA VAL A 73 -21.15 9.36 -10.21
C VAL A 73 -20.85 10.81 -10.61
N HIS A 74 -20.82 11.74 -9.64
CA HIS A 74 -20.58 13.17 -9.85
C HIS A 74 -19.13 13.55 -10.18
N TRP A 75 -18.19 12.59 -10.09
CA TRP A 75 -16.81 12.77 -10.57
C TRP A 75 -16.60 12.21 -11.98
N THR A 76 -17.66 11.66 -12.58
CA THR A 76 -17.65 11.18 -13.96
C THR A 76 -18.51 12.10 -14.81
N PHE A 77 -18.22 12.09 -16.10
CA PHE A 77 -19.02 12.79 -17.11
C PHE A 77 -19.43 11.79 -18.17
N CYS A 78 -20.25 12.24 -19.12
CA CYS A 78 -20.49 11.43 -20.28
C CYS A 78 -20.86 12.30 -21.50
N GLU A 79 -20.40 11.87 -22.67
CA GLU A 79 -20.64 12.49 -23.97
C GLU A 79 -21.08 11.42 -24.99
N PRO A 80 -22.08 11.67 -25.87
CA PRO A 80 -22.75 12.96 -26.15
C PRO A 80 -24.12 13.18 -25.46
N ILE A 81 -24.78 12.16 -24.91
CA ILE A 81 -26.10 12.30 -24.24
C ILE A 81 -26.08 11.47 -22.98
N CYS A 82 -25.83 12.07 -21.81
CA CYS A 82 -25.80 11.22 -20.62
C CYS A 82 -26.03 11.83 -19.23
N GLY A 83 -26.83 12.88 -19.12
CA GLY A 83 -27.35 13.27 -17.81
C GLY A 83 -28.33 12.22 -17.25
N VAL A 84 -27.86 11.26 -16.45
CA VAL A 84 -28.70 10.60 -15.42
C VAL A 84 -28.23 11.08 -14.05
N GLY A 85 -29.16 11.62 -13.28
CA GLY A 85 -28.90 12.03 -11.90
C GLY A 85 -27.84 13.13 -11.79
N ASP A 86 -26.77 12.83 -11.03
CA ASP A 86 -25.74 13.79 -10.59
C ASP A 86 -24.44 13.73 -11.42
N GLN A 87 -24.42 13.15 -12.63
CA GLN A 87 -23.22 13.14 -13.49
C GLN A 87 -22.83 14.54 -13.96
N ALA A 88 -21.53 14.79 -14.10
CA ALA A 88 -21.02 16.06 -14.61
C ALA A 88 -21.32 16.23 -16.12
N VAL A 89 -21.41 17.49 -16.54
CA VAL A 89 -21.72 17.87 -17.93
C VAL A 89 -20.60 17.47 -18.90
N ASP A 90 -19.34 17.69 -18.48
CA ASP A 90 -18.14 17.40 -19.28
C ASP A 90 -16.96 17.03 -18.38
N ALA A 91 -15.83 16.69 -19.00
CA ALA A 91 -14.61 16.29 -18.30
C ALA A 91 -14.05 17.39 -17.39
N GLU A 92 -14.10 18.66 -17.77
CA GLU A 92 -13.55 19.74 -16.95
C GLU A 92 -14.41 19.99 -15.72
N ASN A 93 -15.74 19.97 -15.88
CA ASN A 93 -16.67 20.06 -14.76
C ASN A 93 -16.50 18.89 -13.77
N ALA A 94 -16.38 17.65 -14.26
CA ALA A 94 -16.11 16.48 -13.41
C ALA A 94 -14.81 16.63 -12.60
N LYS A 95 -13.78 17.20 -13.23
CA LYS A 95 -12.48 17.45 -12.62
C LYS A 95 -12.52 18.58 -11.60
N GLU A 96 -13.27 19.65 -11.86
CA GLU A 96 -13.48 20.76 -10.92
C GLU A 96 -14.23 20.29 -9.67
N ILE A 97 -15.31 19.53 -9.83
CA ILE A 97 -16.07 18.94 -8.72
C ILE A 97 -15.16 18.03 -7.87
N ALA A 98 -14.38 17.15 -8.50
CA ALA A 98 -13.43 16.29 -7.79
C ALA A 98 -12.36 17.10 -7.05
N ARG A 99 -11.89 18.19 -7.66
CA ARG A 99 -10.89 19.08 -7.05
C ARG A 99 -11.44 19.75 -5.80
N ASP A 100 -12.64 20.30 -5.86
CA ASP A 100 -13.29 20.99 -4.75
C ASP A 100 -13.56 20.03 -3.58
N ASP A 101 -14.03 18.83 -3.88
CA ASP A 101 -14.24 17.78 -2.89
C ASP A 101 -12.93 17.38 -2.16
N VAL A 102 -11.82 17.29 -2.89
CA VAL A 102 -10.50 16.99 -2.31
C VAL A 102 -9.97 18.16 -1.48
N ILE A 103 -10.14 19.40 -1.95
CA ILE A 103 -9.73 20.59 -1.19
C ILE A 103 -10.53 20.70 0.11
N GLU A 104 -11.84 20.44 0.07
CA GLU A 104 -12.69 20.36 1.24
C GLU A 104 -12.15 19.29 2.21
N ALA A 105 -11.89 18.07 1.72
CA ALA A 105 -11.36 16.97 2.53
C ALA A 105 -10.04 17.32 3.22
N ILE A 106 -9.10 17.97 2.51
CA ILE A 106 -7.83 18.46 3.07
C ILE A 106 -8.12 19.48 4.16
N SER A 107 -8.94 20.50 3.88
CA SER A 107 -9.22 21.58 4.82
C SER A 107 -9.82 21.07 6.13
N VAL A 108 -10.84 20.20 6.04
CA VAL A 108 -11.53 19.63 7.20
C VAL A 108 -10.59 18.72 8.00
N SER A 109 -9.81 17.88 7.31
CA SER A 109 -8.88 16.96 7.97
C SER A 109 -7.76 17.70 8.70
N CYS A 110 -7.26 18.79 8.10
CA CYS A 110 -6.25 19.64 8.70
C CYS A 110 -6.79 20.38 9.93
N SER A 111 -7.99 20.97 9.83
CA SER A 111 -8.67 21.60 10.98
C SER A 111 -8.89 20.60 12.11
N HIS A 112 -9.30 19.37 11.82
CA HIS A 112 -9.52 18.33 12.83
C HIS A 112 -8.23 17.94 13.56
N LEU A 113 -7.07 17.98 12.90
CA LEU A 113 -5.78 17.67 13.52
C LEU A 113 -5.05 18.90 14.06
N ASN A 114 -5.67 20.09 14.02
CA ASN A 114 -5.04 21.38 14.36
C ASN A 114 -3.74 21.65 13.57
N ILE A 115 -3.68 21.17 12.32
CA ILE A 115 -2.54 21.40 11.41
C ILE A 115 -2.93 22.51 10.44
N LYS A 116 -2.04 23.48 10.27
CA LYS A 116 -2.21 24.48 9.20
C LYS A 116 -1.74 23.87 7.88
N CYS A 117 -2.66 23.71 6.93
CA CYS A 117 -2.37 23.22 5.58
C CYS A 117 -2.59 24.32 4.54
N SER A 118 -1.74 24.36 3.52
CA SER A 118 -1.91 25.26 2.38
C SER A 118 -2.74 24.57 1.31
N THR A 119 -4.03 24.89 1.26
CA THR A 119 -4.93 24.39 0.19
C THR A 119 -4.54 24.93 -1.19
N LYS A 120 -3.88 26.10 -1.23
CA LYS A 120 -3.40 26.71 -2.48
C LYS A 120 -2.24 25.96 -3.14
N SER A 121 -1.47 25.19 -2.36
CA SER A 121 -0.40 24.33 -2.91
C SER A 121 -0.89 22.93 -3.27
N ALA A 122 -2.20 22.64 -3.14
CA ALA A 122 -2.76 21.35 -3.49
C ALA A 122 -2.73 21.13 -5.01
N THR A 123 -1.93 20.17 -5.44
CA THR A 123 -1.92 19.62 -6.80
C THR A 123 -2.66 18.30 -6.80
N ILE A 124 -3.70 18.21 -7.64
CA ILE A 124 -4.58 17.06 -7.73
C ILE A 124 -4.48 16.52 -9.17
N GLU A 125 -3.89 15.34 -9.32
CA GLU A 125 -3.81 14.63 -10.60
C GLU A 125 -5.00 13.64 -10.67
N TYR A 126 -6.04 14.04 -11.39
CA TYR A 126 -7.25 13.26 -11.66
C TYR A 126 -7.67 13.44 -13.12
N TYR A 127 -8.01 12.32 -13.77
CA TYR A 127 -8.44 12.28 -15.16
C TYR A 127 -9.81 11.60 -15.21
N PRO A 128 -10.91 12.37 -15.30
CA PRO A 128 -12.25 11.81 -15.45
C PRO A 128 -12.36 10.96 -16.72
N GLU A 129 -13.08 9.84 -16.64
CA GLU A 129 -13.45 9.06 -17.81
C GLU A 129 -14.91 9.34 -18.22
N SER A 130 -15.17 9.28 -19.52
CA SER A 130 -16.54 9.32 -20.06
C SER A 130 -17.21 7.98 -19.78
N VAL A 131 -18.29 8.02 -18.99
CA VAL A 131 -18.95 6.83 -18.47
C VAL A 131 -20.42 6.81 -18.88
N LEU A 132 -20.74 5.92 -19.82
CA LEU A 132 -22.12 5.62 -20.17
C LEU A 132 -22.70 4.55 -19.21
N VAL A 133 -23.61 4.98 -18.35
CA VAL A 133 -24.22 4.11 -17.33
C VAL A 133 -25.27 3.17 -17.94
N GLU A 134 -25.45 1.99 -17.34
CA GLU A 134 -26.39 0.96 -17.82
C GLU A 134 -27.87 1.43 -17.82
N ASP A 135 -28.19 2.51 -17.08
CA ASP A 135 -29.50 3.15 -17.06
C ASP A 135 -29.91 3.75 -18.43
N PHE A 136 -28.95 4.02 -19.31
CA PHE A 136 -29.23 4.40 -20.70
C PHE A 136 -29.73 3.23 -21.55
N GLY A 137 -29.75 2.01 -21.02
CA GLY A 137 -30.23 0.82 -21.70
C GLY A 137 -29.10 -0.01 -22.33
N PRO A 138 -29.31 -0.63 -23.50
CA PRO A 138 -28.36 -1.57 -24.09
C PRO A 138 -27.20 -0.89 -24.83
N TYR A 139 -26.99 0.42 -24.67
CA TYR A 139 -25.96 1.17 -25.36
C TYR A 139 -24.59 1.02 -24.68
N PHE A 140 -23.54 1.25 -25.47
CA PHE A 140 -22.15 1.27 -25.03
C PHE A 140 -21.53 2.61 -25.42
N ASP A 141 -20.57 3.07 -24.61
CA ASP A 141 -19.76 4.26 -24.88
C ASP A 141 -18.93 4.09 -26.17
N LEU A 142 -18.26 5.17 -26.60
CA LEU A 142 -17.37 5.16 -27.75
C LEU A 142 -16.20 4.17 -27.61
N SER A 143 -15.86 3.79 -26.37
CA SER A 143 -14.84 2.79 -26.05
C SER A 143 -15.38 1.36 -26.00
N GLY A 144 -16.67 1.15 -26.34
CA GLY A 144 -17.35 -0.14 -26.32
C GLY A 144 -17.65 -0.67 -24.91
N ASN A 145 -17.85 0.20 -23.94
CA ASN A 145 -18.11 -0.15 -22.54
C ASN A 145 -19.39 0.49 -22.01
N ARG A 146 -20.03 -0.19 -21.09
CA ARG A 146 -21.12 0.33 -20.28
C ARG A 146 -20.78 0.11 -18.81
N TYR A 147 -21.25 0.99 -17.94
CA TYR A 147 -20.86 0.98 -16.54
C TYR A 147 -22.06 0.79 -15.63
N ARG A 148 -21.87 0.03 -14.55
CA ARG A 148 -22.93 -0.22 -13.58
C ARG A 148 -22.72 0.62 -12.33
N ILE A 149 -23.77 1.31 -11.93
CA ILE A 149 -23.83 2.07 -10.69
C ILE A 149 -24.14 1.11 -9.55
N SER A 150 -23.45 1.27 -8.42
CA SER A 150 -23.78 0.59 -7.16
C SER A 150 -23.83 1.64 -6.06
N GLY A 151 -25.04 1.99 -5.62
CA GLY A 151 -25.25 3.11 -4.71
C GLY A 151 -24.91 4.43 -5.39
N LYS A 152 -23.83 5.09 -4.98
CA LYS A 152 -23.37 6.38 -5.54
C LYS A 152 -22.05 6.29 -6.30
N THR A 153 -21.55 5.08 -6.52
CA THR A 153 -20.28 4.83 -7.20
C THR A 153 -20.47 4.01 -8.45
N ILE A 154 -19.43 4.03 -9.29
CA ILE A 154 -19.35 3.22 -10.50
C ILE A 154 -18.23 2.20 -10.31
N PRO A 155 -18.48 1.06 -9.66
CA PRO A 155 -17.43 0.06 -9.41
C PRO A 155 -17.23 -0.93 -10.54
N PHE A 156 -18.10 -0.97 -11.54
CA PHE A 156 -18.12 -2.03 -12.55
C PHE A 156 -18.17 -1.49 -13.98
N LYS A 157 -17.48 -2.21 -14.87
CA LYS A 157 -17.40 -1.96 -16.31
C LYS A 157 -17.71 -3.25 -17.07
N ILE A 158 -18.56 -3.15 -18.08
CA ILE A 158 -18.99 -4.25 -18.93
C ILE A 158 -18.60 -3.91 -20.37
N ASN A 159 -17.88 -4.81 -21.03
CA ASN A 159 -17.42 -4.58 -22.41
C ASN A 159 -18.40 -5.21 -23.41
N ASN A 160 -18.62 -4.52 -24.54
CA ASN A 160 -19.50 -4.98 -25.62
C ASN A 160 -19.04 -6.31 -26.23
N LYS A 161 -17.73 -6.57 -26.28
CA LYS A 161 -17.20 -7.83 -26.83
C LYS A 161 -17.58 -9.04 -25.99
N ASN A 162 -17.63 -8.88 -24.66
CA ASN A 162 -17.90 -9.95 -23.70
C ASN A 162 -18.91 -9.46 -22.64
N PRO A 163 -20.19 -9.28 -22.98
CA PRO A 163 -21.18 -8.65 -22.10
C PRO A 163 -21.50 -9.48 -20.84
N GLY A 164 -21.15 -10.77 -20.85
CA GLY A 164 -21.28 -11.67 -19.69
C GLY A 164 -20.18 -11.53 -18.64
N ILE A 165 -19.11 -10.78 -18.91
CA ILE A 165 -18.01 -10.55 -17.97
C ILE A 165 -18.13 -9.12 -17.42
N VAL A 166 -18.29 -9.01 -16.09
CA VAL A 166 -18.31 -7.74 -15.37
C VAL A 166 -16.92 -7.53 -14.75
N SER A 167 -16.20 -6.52 -15.21
CA SER A 167 -14.88 -6.15 -14.71
C SER A 167 -14.96 -5.03 -13.68
N SER A 168 -13.99 -4.94 -12.76
CA SER A 168 -13.88 -3.80 -11.85
C SER A 168 -13.46 -2.53 -12.58
N PHE A 169 -14.10 -1.41 -12.26
CA PHE A 169 -13.75 -0.08 -12.74
C PHE A 169 -13.09 0.73 -11.63
N SER A 170 -11.93 1.32 -11.95
CA SER A 170 -11.15 2.08 -10.99
C SER A 170 -10.28 3.11 -11.67
N ILE A 171 -10.16 4.29 -11.05
CA ILE A 171 -9.35 5.41 -11.54
C ILE A 171 -8.28 5.76 -10.49
N PRO A 172 -7.04 6.08 -10.89
CA PRO A 172 -6.03 6.60 -9.97
C PRO A 172 -6.28 8.08 -9.63
N LEU A 173 -6.04 8.45 -8.38
CA LEU A 173 -5.99 9.83 -7.90
C LEU A 173 -4.69 10.05 -7.15
N LYS A 174 -3.97 11.12 -7.50
CA LYS A 174 -2.82 11.58 -6.72
C LYS A 174 -3.07 12.97 -6.19
N ILE A 175 -2.79 13.15 -4.91
CA ILE A 175 -2.95 14.41 -4.19
C ILE A 175 -1.59 14.76 -3.61
N LYS A 176 -1.11 15.98 -3.86
CA LYS A 176 0.11 16.52 -3.28
C LYS A 176 -0.20 17.89 -2.69
N PHE A 177 0.17 18.13 -1.45
CA PHE A 177 -0.01 19.44 -0.82
C PHE A 177 1.04 19.68 0.26
N GLN A 178 1.14 20.92 0.72
CA GLN A 178 2.12 21.32 1.73
C GLN A 178 1.44 21.78 3.02
N THR A 179 2.05 21.42 4.14
CA THR A 179 1.73 21.98 5.45
C THR A 179 2.57 23.23 5.73
N PHE A 180 2.04 24.16 6.51
CA PHE A 180 2.78 25.38 6.89
C PHE A 180 3.92 25.10 7.88
N SER A 181 3.81 24.01 8.64
CA SER A 181 4.82 23.55 9.60
C SER A 181 5.17 22.11 9.31
N PRO A 182 6.43 21.69 9.54
CA PRO A 182 6.83 20.32 9.36
C PRO A 182 6.09 19.41 10.33
N ILE A 183 5.59 18.31 9.80
CA ILE A 183 4.87 17.31 10.57
C ILE A 183 5.68 16.02 10.64
N SER A 184 5.52 15.30 11.75
CA SER A 184 6.12 13.97 11.92
C SER A 184 5.50 12.99 10.91
N SER A 185 6.23 11.94 10.55
CA SER A 185 5.72 10.86 9.70
C SER A 185 4.44 10.21 10.25
N THR A 186 4.35 10.04 11.59
CA THR A 186 3.15 9.52 12.25
C THR A 186 1.95 10.44 12.11
N THR A 187 2.16 11.75 12.27
CA THR A 187 1.12 12.76 12.07
C THR A 187 0.68 12.83 10.61
N ALA A 188 1.64 12.74 9.67
CA ALA A 188 1.36 12.68 8.25
C ALA A 188 0.51 11.46 7.89
N GLY A 189 0.83 10.27 8.42
CA GLY A 189 0.02 9.07 8.24
C GLY A 189 -1.42 9.23 8.74
N LYS A 190 -1.61 9.81 9.93
CA LYS A 190 -2.95 10.11 10.47
C LYS A 190 -3.72 11.11 9.60
N LEU A 191 -3.04 12.12 9.06
CA LEU A 191 -3.64 13.11 8.16
C LEU A 191 -4.07 12.47 6.84
N ARG A 192 -3.22 11.64 6.22
CA ARG A 192 -3.54 10.90 4.99
C ARG A 192 -4.77 10.02 5.20
N GLN A 193 -4.81 9.25 6.29
CA GLN A 193 -5.94 8.39 6.61
C GLN A 193 -7.23 9.20 6.81
N LYS A 194 -7.19 10.33 7.54
CA LYS A 194 -8.38 11.18 7.72
C LYS A 194 -8.92 11.76 6.41
N ILE A 195 -8.04 12.15 5.49
CA ILE A 195 -8.45 12.64 4.16
C ILE A 195 -9.15 11.52 3.39
N ILE A 196 -8.58 10.31 3.42
CA ILE A 196 -9.13 9.11 2.82
C ILE A 196 -10.50 8.76 3.44
N ASP A 197 -10.62 8.79 4.76
CA ASP A 197 -11.86 8.50 5.49
C ASP A 197 -12.95 9.53 5.13
N PHE A 198 -12.58 10.81 5.00
CA PHE A 198 -13.52 11.86 4.59
C PHE A 198 -14.02 11.63 3.16
N LEU A 199 -13.11 11.36 2.23
CA LEU A 199 -13.44 11.12 0.82
C LEU A 199 -14.32 9.87 0.66
N SER A 200 -14.01 8.80 1.37
CA SER A 200 -14.80 7.56 1.32
C SER A 200 -16.18 7.72 1.96
N ALA A 201 -16.26 8.32 3.15
CA ALA A 201 -17.52 8.42 3.89
C ALA A 201 -18.47 9.48 3.34
N ARG A 202 -17.95 10.65 2.90
CA ARG A 202 -18.79 11.79 2.51
C ARG A 202 -18.91 12.01 1.01
N LYS A 203 -17.87 11.62 0.26
CA LYS A 203 -17.85 11.78 -1.21
C LYS A 203 -18.02 10.45 -1.93
N PHE A 204 -18.29 9.39 -1.18
CA PHE A 204 -18.58 8.05 -1.68
C PHE A 204 -17.41 7.43 -2.47
N LEU A 205 -16.15 7.81 -2.23
CA LEU A 205 -15.03 7.15 -2.91
C LEU A 205 -14.86 5.72 -2.37
N HIS A 206 -15.03 4.72 -3.23
CA HIS A 206 -14.75 3.33 -2.86
C HIS A 206 -13.30 2.99 -3.17
N ILE A 207 -12.44 3.02 -2.14
CA ILE A 207 -11.00 2.85 -2.29
C ILE A 207 -10.66 1.37 -2.42
N LEU A 208 -9.91 1.04 -3.48
CA LEU A 208 -9.49 -0.32 -3.81
C LEU A 208 -8.04 -0.57 -3.41
N LYS A 209 -7.19 0.46 -3.51
CA LYS A 209 -5.77 0.37 -3.15
C LYS A 209 -5.22 1.71 -2.71
N GLN A 210 -4.46 1.70 -1.62
CA GLN A 210 -3.61 2.80 -1.19
C GLN A 210 -2.15 2.42 -1.45
N GLN A 211 -1.38 3.32 -2.06
CA GLN A 211 0.07 3.18 -2.18
C GLN A 211 0.71 4.17 -1.22
N ASP A 212 1.39 3.64 -0.20
CA ASP A 212 2.12 4.42 0.81
C ASP A 212 3.45 5.00 0.29
#